data_AF-A0A809RU38-F1
#
_entry.id   AF-A0A809RU38-F1
#
_cell.length_a   1.000
_cell.length_b   1.000
_cell.length_c   1.000
_cell.angle_alpha   90.00
_cell.angle_beta   90.00
_cell.angle_gamma   90.00
#
_symmetry.space_group_name_H-M   'P 1'
#
loop_
_entity.id
_entity.type
_entity.pdbx_description
1 polymer ?
#
loop_
_entity_poly.entity_id
_entity_poly.type
_entity_poly.pdbx_seq_one_letter_code
_entity_poly.pdbx_strand_id
1 'polypeptide(L)'
;MNNQTFFSAEAGNIIIWVVLAIILCLLIVYFLYQFIKGKIEKKRTKQATEEFEKNSSIYWYEIVIKINKLILLNKYTHDNFVPSIGKYTMSEINRATKNVIDQIFDEYEFKNFILQNPKFQKEIQELDMLRDLNSNLWQKKLEKVLTDFNNYEETALNEAKNSIRTSLENLKTKEELNIWMEQKYYSALNKIKESNNE
;
A
#
# COMPACT_ATOMS: atom_id res chain seq x y z
N MET A 1 -53.70 -65.11 21.27
CA MET A 1 -52.55 -64.48 20.61
C MET A 1 -52.72 -62.97 20.68
N ASN A 2 -52.11 -62.31 21.66
CA ASN A 2 -52.03 -60.85 21.73
C ASN A 2 -50.57 -60.49 22.05
N ASN A 3 -49.72 -60.57 21.03
CA ASN A 3 -48.40 -59.95 21.05
C ASN A 3 -48.54 -58.61 20.37
N GLN A 4 -48.93 -57.58 21.11
CA GLN A 4 -48.76 -56.17 20.75
C GLN A 4 -49.39 -55.34 21.86
N THR A 5 -48.57 -54.78 22.76
CA THR A 5 -48.76 -53.51 23.49
C THR A 5 -47.83 -53.43 24.72
N PHE A 6 -46.55 -53.76 24.58
CA PHE A 6 -45.52 -53.41 25.58
C PHE A 6 -44.37 -52.57 25.01
N PHE A 7 -44.33 -52.34 23.70
CA PHE A 7 -43.27 -51.59 23.03
C PHE A 7 -43.69 -50.20 22.51
N SER A 8 -44.94 -49.76 22.67
CA SER A 8 -45.40 -48.52 22.01
C SER A 8 -45.14 -47.23 22.80
N ALA A 9 -45.14 -47.27 24.14
CA ALA A 9 -44.93 -46.07 24.96
C ALA A 9 -43.46 -45.88 25.38
N GLU A 10 -42.79 -46.94 25.86
CA GLU A 10 -41.38 -46.86 26.27
C GLU A 10 -40.42 -46.79 25.08
N ALA A 11 -40.64 -47.56 24.01
CA ALA A 11 -39.73 -47.51 22.86
C ALA A 11 -39.82 -46.19 22.08
N GLY A 12 -41.01 -45.57 22.01
CA GLY A 12 -41.18 -44.23 21.43
C GLY A 12 -40.41 -43.15 22.22
N ASN A 13 -40.41 -43.25 23.55
CA ASN A 13 -39.64 -42.36 24.42
C ASN A 13 -38.12 -42.58 24.23
N ILE A 14 -37.68 -43.84 24.19
CA ILE A 14 -36.26 -44.20 23.94
C ILE A 14 -35.77 -43.66 22.58
N ILE A 15 -36.57 -43.80 21.52
CA ILE A 15 -36.21 -43.31 20.18
C ILE A 15 -36.05 -41.78 20.17
N ILE A 16 -36.93 -41.04 20.84
CA ILE A 16 -36.84 -39.57 20.95
C ILE A 16 -35.56 -39.12 21.63
N TRP A 17 -35.17 -39.77 22.73
CA TRP A 17 -33.92 -39.46 23.44
C TRP A 17 -32.67 -39.76 22.61
N VAL A 18 -32.70 -40.85 21.82
CA VAL A 18 -31.60 -41.19 20.90
C VAL A 18 -31.44 -40.14 19.81
N VAL A 19 -32.55 -39.70 19.18
CA VAL A 19 -32.51 -38.65 18.15
C VAL A 19 -31.99 -37.33 18.72
N LEU A 20 -32.44 -36.96 19.93
CA LEU A 20 -31.98 -35.74 20.60
C LEU A 20 -30.49 -35.79 20.93
N ALA A 21 -29.98 -36.93 21.39
CA ALA A 21 -28.56 -37.13 21.65
C ALA A 21 -27.72 -37.02 20.37
N ILE A 22 -28.20 -37.54 19.24
CA ILE A 22 -27.52 -37.42 17.94
C ILE A 22 -27.47 -35.95 17.50
N ILE A 23 -28.58 -35.21 17.59
CA ILE A 23 -28.63 -33.79 17.25
C ILE A 23 -27.67 -32.98 18.13
N LEU A 24 -27.66 -33.27 19.44
CA LEU A 24 -26.74 -32.61 20.38
C LEU A 24 -25.28 -32.92 20.05
N CYS A 25 -24.96 -34.17 19.70
CA CYS A 25 -23.62 -34.57 19.28
C CYS A 25 -23.19 -33.83 18.01
N LEU A 26 -24.06 -33.72 17.01
CA LEU A 26 -23.80 -32.96 15.78
C LEU A 26 -23.55 -31.48 16.06
N LEU A 27 -24.32 -30.87 16.98
CA LEU A 27 -24.09 -29.49 17.41
C LEU A 27 -22.74 -29.31 18.08
N ILE A 28 -22.34 -30.21 18.98
CA ILE A 28 -21.04 -30.16 19.65
C ILE A 28 -19.91 -30.25 18.61
N VAL A 29 -20.00 -31.19 17.66
CA VAL A 29 -19.01 -31.33 16.59
C VAL A 29 -18.93 -30.07 15.73
N TYR A 30 -20.08 -29.46 15.38
CA TYR A 30 -20.12 -28.22 14.61
C TYR A 30 -19.46 -27.05 15.36
N PHE A 31 -19.74 -26.88 16.65
CA PHE A 31 -19.12 -25.83 17.46
C PHE A 31 -17.61 -26.03 17.60
N LEU A 32 -17.15 -27.27 17.81
CA LEU A 32 -15.72 -27.59 17.86
C LEU A 32 -15.03 -27.28 16.53
N TYR A 33 -15.64 -27.64 15.40
CA TYR A 33 -15.13 -27.34 14.07
C TYR A 33 -15.00 -25.82 13.85
N GLN A 34 -16.06 -25.05 14.14
CA GLN A 34 -16.05 -23.60 13.97
C GLN A 34 -15.01 -22.91 14.87
N PHE A 35 -14.82 -23.40 16.10
CA PHE A 35 -13.80 -22.86 17.00
C PHE A 35 -12.37 -23.09 16.48
N ILE A 36 -12.08 -24.29 15.98
CA ILE A 36 -10.77 -24.62 15.40
C ILE A 36 -10.53 -23.79 14.12
N LYS A 37 -11.53 -23.72 13.23
CA LYS A 37 -11.46 -22.94 12.00
C LYS A 37 -11.23 -21.46 12.28
N GLY A 38 -11.97 -20.88 13.22
CA GLY A 38 -11.82 -19.48 13.62
C GLY A 38 -10.43 -19.16 14.19
N LYS A 39 -9.80 -20.09 14.93
CA LYS A 39 -8.41 -19.92 15.39
C LYS A 39 -7.40 -19.89 14.24
N ILE A 40 -7.57 -20.78 13.25
CA ILE A 40 -6.68 -20.86 12.08
C ILE A 40 -6.84 -19.61 11.22
N GLU A 41 -8.08 -19.22 10.91
CA GLU A 41 -8.36 -18.01 10.13
C GLU A 41 -7.81 -16.77 10.82
N LYS A 42 -8.03 -16.61 12.12
CA LYS A 42 -7.47 -15.49 12.89
C LYS A 42 -5.94 -15.43 12.81
N LYS A 43 -5.26 -16.58 12.85
CA LYS A 43 -3.79 -16.62 12.70
C LYS A 43 -3.36 -16.20 11.29
N ARG A 44 -4.04 -16.70 10.26
CA ARG A 44 -3.74 -16.36 8.85
C ARG A 44 -3.99 -14.89 8.56
N THR A 45 -5.12 -14.34 9.02
CA THR A 45 -5.42 -12.90 8.89
C THR A 45 -4.37 -12.07 9.61
N LYS A 46 -3.98 -12.45 10.84
CA LYS A 46 -2.93 -11.74 11.58
C LYS A 46 -1.61 -11.72 10.82
N GLN A 47 -1.17 -12.86 10.28
CA GLN A 47 0.06 -12.94 9.48
C GLN A 47 -0.02 -12.09 8.21
N ALA A 48 -1.15 -12.14 7.50
CA ALA A 48 -1.36 -11.32 6.30
C ALA A 48 -1.36 -9.82 6.62
N THR A 49 -1.95 -9.41 7.75
CA THR A 49 -1.92 -8.02 8.21
C THR A 49 -0.50 -7.60 8.59
N GLU A 50 0.26 -8.44 9.28
CA GLU A 50 1.66 -8.15 9.63
C GLU A 50 2.54 -7.99 8.38
N GLU A 51 2.36 -8.86 7.38
CA GLU A 51 3.08 -8.77 6.10
C GLU A 51 2.66 -7.53 5.30
N PHE A 52 1.37 -7.22 5.29
CA PHE A 52 0.85 -6.01 4.66
C PHE A 52 1.46 -4.74 5.28
N GLU A 53 1.41 -4.61 6.61
CA GLU A 53 1.98 -3.45 7.33
C GLU A 53 3.50 -3.33 7.12
N LYS A 54 4.20 -4.46 7.04
CA LYS A 54 5.63 -4.47 6.70
C LYS A 54 5.87 -3.88 5.31
N ASN A 55 5.20 -4.42 4.29
CA ASN A 55 5.38 -3.99 2.91
C ASN A 55 4.95 -2.54 2.69
N SER A 56 3.85 -2.14 3.34
CA SER A 56 3.39 -0.76 3.46
C SER A 56 4.48 0.18 4.00
N SER A 57 5.14 -0.18 5.10
CA SER A 57 6.17 0.66 5.72
C SER A 57 7.43 0.77 4.84
N ILE A 58 7.84 -0.33 4.21
CA ILE A 58 9.01 -0.36 3.31
C ILE A 58 8.75 0.51 2.09
N TYR A 59 7.61 0.31 1.44
CA TYR A 59 7.29 1.03 0.21
C TYR A 59 6.95 2.50 0.49
N TRP A 60 6.40 2.82 1.67
CA TRP A 60 6.24 4.20 2.12
C TRP A 60 7.59 4.92 2.17
N TYR A 61 8.61 4.32 2.77
CA TYR A 61 9.96 4.87 2.74
C TYR A 61 10.47 5.07 1.31
N GLU A 62 10.28 4.09 0.42
CA GLU A 62 10.69 4.25 -0.98
C GLU A 62 10.01 5.45 -1.64
N ILE A 63 8.70 5.65 -1.44
CA ILE A 63 7.97 6.81 -1.99
C ILE A 63 8.53 8.11 -1.44
N VAL A 64 8.70 8.23 -0.12
CA VAL A 64 9.17 9.48 0.50
C VAL A 64 10.50 9.90 -0.08
N ILE A 65 11.45 8.98 -0.20
CA ILE A 65 12.75 9.25 -0.82
C ILE A 65 12.58 9.63 -2.29
N LYS A 66 11.77 8.86 -3.04
CA LYS A 66 11.52 9.13 -4.46
C LYS A 66 10.95 10.52 -4.70
N ILE A 67 9.97 10.93 -3.90
CA ILE A 67 9.29 12.23 -3.99
C ILE A 67 10.21 13.37 -3.54
N ASN A 68 10.95 13.22 -2.45
CA ASN A 68 11.96 14.21 -2.04
C ASN A 68 13.00 14.43 -3.14
N LYS A 69 13.46 13.35 -3.79
CA LYS A 69 14.39 13.46 -4.92
C LYS A 69 13.75 14.14 -6.12
N LEU A 70 12.49 13.82 -6.44
CA LEU A 70 11.74 14.47 -7.53
C LEU A 70 11.61 15.98 -7.29
N ILE A 71 11.24 16.39 -6.07
CA ILE A 71 11.14 17.79 -5.66
C ILE A 71 12.48 18.50 -5.89
N LEU A 72 13.59 17.88 -5.48
CA LEU A 72 14.94 18.44 -5.65
C LEU A 72 15.34 18.56 -7.13
N LEU A 73 15.13 17.52 -7.93
CA LEU A 73 15.43 17.53 -9.36
C LEU A 73 14.59 18.56 -10.11
N ASN A 74 13.31 18.64 -9.77
CA ASN A 74 12.41 19.63 -10.34
C ASN A 74 12.86 21.05 -10.01
N LYS A 75 13.19 21.33 -8.74
CA LYS A 75 13.76 22.62 -8.33
C LYS A 75 15.03 22.95 -9.11
N TYR A 76 15.98 22.01 -9.20
CA TYR A 76 17.20 22.20 -9.97
C TYR A 76 16.92 22.48 -11.45
N THR A 77 15.96 21.78 -12.06
CA THR A 77 15.64 21.97 -13.49
C THR A 77 14.98 23.33 -13.74
N HIS A 78 14.13 23.81 -12.82
CA HIS A 78 13.53 25.14 -12.89
C HIS A 78 14.54 26.25 -12.61
N ASP A 79 15.43 26.09 -11.64
CA ASP A 79 16.45 27.08 -11.31
C ASP A 79 17.46 27.27 -12.47
N ASN A 80 17.70 26.22 -13.26
CA ASN A 80 18.56 26.27 -14.45
C ASN A 80 17.77 26.50 -15.75
N PHE A 81 16.47 26.80 -15.68
CA PHE A 81 15.66 27.08 -16.86
C PHE A 81 16.03 28.45 -17.45
N VAL A 82 16.47 28.46 -18.71
CA VAL A 82 16.73 29.67 -19.49
C VAL A 82 15.71 29.74 -20.63
N PRO A 83 14.89 30.80 -20.73
CA PRO A 83 13.95 30.97 -21.84
C PRO A 83 14.63 30.88 -23.20
N SER A 84 14.01 30.16 -24.15
CA SER A 84 14.42 30.04 -25.56
C SER A 84 15.79 29.41 -25.86
N ILE A 85 16.63 29.14 -24.85
CA ILE A 85 17.96 28.52 -24.99
C ILE A 85 18.08 27.24 -24.12
N GLY A 86 17.26 27.13 -23.08
CA GLY A 86 17.29 26.03 -22.13
C GLY A 86 17.07 24.67 -22.79
N LYS A 87 17.72 23.63 -22.22
CA LYS A 87 17.65 22.25 -22.73
C LYS A 87 16.22 21.70 -22.80
N TYR A 88 15.36 22.12 -21.87
CA TYR A 88 13.95 21.74 -21.77
C TYR A 88 13.09 22.98 -21.58
N THR A 89 11.90 22.96 -22.15
CA THR A 89 10.88 24.00 -21.95
C THR A 89 10.18 23.83 -20.60
N MET A 90 9.60 24.91 -20.09
CA MET A 90 8.81 24.88 -18.86
C MET A 90 7.66 23.86 -18.89
N SER A 91 7.02 23.73 -20.06
CA SER A 91 5.94 22.76 -20.28
C SER A 91 6.45 21.32 -20.25
N GLU A 92 7.64 21.05 -20.80
CA GLU A 92 8.27 19.73 -20.74
C GLU A 92 8.62 19.34 -19.31
N ILE A 93 9.15 20.27 -18.52
CA ILE A 93 9.47 20.03 -17.10
C ILE A 93 8.20 19.67 -16.32
N ASN A 94 7.17 20.51 -16.42
CA ASN A 94 5.90 20.26 -15.72
C ASN A 94 5.27 18.93 -16.13
N ARG A 95 5.25 18.61 -17.43
CA ARG A 95 4.71 17.34 -17.94
C ARG A 95 5.55 16.14 -17.49
N ALA A 96 6.87 16.24 -17.49
CA ALA A 96 7.76 15.18 -17.03
C ALA A 96 7.55 14.88 -15.55
N THR A 97 7.50 15.92 -14.70
CA THR A 97 7.23 15.77 -13.27
C THR A 97 5.89 15.08 -13.04
N LYS A 98 4.84 15.53 -13.74
CA LYS A 98 3.51 14.92 -13.64
C LYS A 98 3.51 13.45 -14.06
N ASN A 99 4.11 13.13 -15.22
CA ASN A 99 4.20 11.75 -15.71
C ASN A 99 4.93 10.83 -14.72
N VAL A 100 5.98 11.31 -14.05
CA VAL A 100 6.70 10.53 -13.04
C VAL A 100 5.80 10.25 -11.83
N ILE A 101 5.04 11.25 -11.36
CA ILE A 101 4.08 11.06 -10.26
C ILE A 101 2.99 10.08 -10.68
N ASP A 102 2.38 10.25 -11.86
CA ASP A 102 1.36 9.35 -12.39
C ASP A 102 1.86 7.90 -12.45
N GLN A 103 3.11 7.69 -12.88
CA GLN A 103 3.73 6.38 -12.87
C GLN A 103 3.90 5.80 -11.45
N ILE A 104 4.17 6.61 -10.44
CA ILE A 104 4.22 6.15 -9.04
C ILE A 104 2.83 5.74 -8.57
N PHE A 105 1.78 6.51 -8.90
CA PHE A 105 0.40 6.11 -8.61
C PHE A 105 0.00 4.80 -9.30
N ASP A 106 0.58 4.55 -10.47
CA ASP A 106 0.31 3.35 -11.24
C ASP A 106 1.07 2.09 -10.81
N GLU A 107 2.12 2.24 -10.00
CA GLU A 107 2.90 1.13 -9.44
C GLU A 107 2.01 0.18 -8.62
N TYR A 108 2.22 -1.13 -8.80
CA TYR A 108 1.44 -2.17 -8.13
C TYR A 108 1.53 -2.02 -6.61
N GLU A 109 2.72 -1.74 -6.12
CA GLU A 109 3.02 -1.56 -4.71
C GLU A 109 2.28 -0.35 -4.14
N PHE A 110 2.16 0.75 -4.90
CA PHE A 110 1.39 1.93 -4.47
C PHE A 110 -0.09 1.61 -4.31
N LYS A 111 -0.69 0.99 -5.34
CA LYS A 111 -2.12 0.64 -5.34
C LYS A 111 -2.49 -0.36 -4.25
N ASN A 112 -1.59 -1.29 -3.93
CA ASN A 112 -1.88 -2.34 -2.96
C ASN A 112 -1.47 -1.98 -1.53
N PHE A 113 -0.29 -1.38 -1.32
CA PHE A 113 0.23 -1.19 0.04
C PHE A 113 0.03 0.23 0.59
N ILE A 114 -0.20 1.23 -0.26
CA ILE A 114 -0.30 2.62 0.17
C ILE A 114 -1.73 3.12 0.03
N LEU A 115 -2.27 3.06 -1.19
CA LEU A 115 -3.61 3.60 -1.48
C LEU A 115 -4.72 2.97 -0.62
N GLN A 116 -4.59 1.68 -0.32
CA GLN A 116 -5.56 0.94 0.50
C GLN A 116 -5.31 1.09 2.00
N ASN A 117 -4.15 1.60 2.42
CA ASN A 117 -3.80 1.71 3.83
C ASN A 117 -4.30 3.06 4.40
N PRO A 118 -5.25 3.06 5.36
CA PRO A 118 -5.78 4.29 5.96
C PRO A 118 -4.72 5.14 6.67
N LYS A 119 -3.58 4.54 7.05
CA LYS A 119 -2.47 5.22 7.70
C LYS A 119 -1.89 6.36 6.86
N PHE A 120 -1.84 6.18 5.54
CA PHE A 120 -1.15 7.11 4.62
C PHE A 120 -2.09 8.10 3.93
N GLN A 121 -3.30 8.30 4.43
CA GLN A 121 -4.29 9.15 3.76
C GLN A 121 -3.84 10.61 3.65
N LYS A 122 -3.12 11.14 4.64
CA LYS A 122 -2.59 12.51 4.59
C LYS A 122 -1.52 12.63 3.50
N GLU A 123 -0.62 11.67 3.47
CA GLU A 123 0.50 11.55 2.55
C GLU A 123 0.02 11.40 1.10
N ILE A 124 -1.03 10.59 0.88
CA ILE A 124 -1.67 10.42 -0.44
C ILE A 124 -2.30 11.73 -0.90
N GLN A 125 -3.03 12.43 -0.03
CA GLN A 125 -3.62 13.73 -0.36
C GLN A 125 -2.54 14.77 -0.72
N GLU A 126 -1.45 14.80 0.02
CA GLU A 126 -0.31 15.67 -0.25
C GLU A 126 0.37 15.32 -1.58
N LEU A 127 0.49 14.03 -1.90
CA LEU A 127 1.00 13.58 -3.18
C LEU A 127 0.05 13.92 -4.35
N ASP A 128 -1.26 13.81 -4.16
CA ASP A 128 -2.27 14.27 -5.12
C ASP A 128 -2.15 15.78 -5.37
N MET A 129 -1.91 16.59 -4.32
CA MET A 129 -1.67 18.03 -4.48
C MET A 129 -0.43 18.33 -5.33
N LEU A 130 0.65 17.56 -5.16
CA LEU A 130 1.85 17.67 -5.99
C LEU A 130 1.55 17.28 -7.45
N ARG A 131 0.76 16.23 -7.69
CA ARG A 131 0.35 15.80 -9.03
C ARG A 131 -0.50 16.85 -9.75
N ASP A 132 -1.46 17.45 -9.05
CA ASP A 132 -2.48 18.30 -9.65
C ASP A 132 -1.98 19.73 -9.89
N LEU A 133 -1.04 20.21 -9.08
CA LEU A 133 -0.43 21.51 -9.26
C LEU A 133 0.82 21.44 -10.15
N ASN A 134 0.94 22.35 -11.12
CA ASN A 134 2.15 22.46 -11.93
C ASN A 134 3.39 22.66 -11.05
N SER A 135 4.45 21.95 -11.43
CA SER A 135 5.63 21.74 -10.61
C SER A 135 6.45 23.01 -10.35
N ASN A 136 6.28 24.02 -11.20
CA ASN A 136 6.83 25.36 -11.03
C ASN A 136 6.18 26.19 -9.91
N LEU A 137 4.97 25.84 -9.47
CA LEU A 137 4.23 26.57 -8.44
C LEU A 137 4.40 25.96 -7.04
N TRP A 138 4.99 24.77 -6.93
CA TRP A 138 5.11 24.03 -5.67
C TRP A 138 5.77 24.86 -4.56
N GLN A 139 6.89 25.52 -4.85
CA GLN A 139 7.61 26.34 -3.85
C GLN A 139 6.76 27.49 -3.30
N LYS A 140 5.82 28.02 -4.08
CA LYS A 140 4.99 29.17 -3.68
C LYS A 140 3.67 28.77 -3.04
N LYS A 141 3.09 27.65 -3.46
CA LYS A 141 1.73 27.25 -3.08
C LYS A 141 1.66 26.01 -2.19
N LEU A 142 2.71 25.19 -2.15
CA LEU A 142 2.76 23.91 -1.45
C LEU A 142 3.94 23.83 -0.46
N GLU A 143 4.41 24.96 0.07
CA GLU A 143 5.55 25.02 1.01
C GLU A 143 5.39 24.05 2.20
N LYS A 144 4.18 23.96 2.76
CA LYS A 144 3.87 23.02 3.83
C LYS A 144 4.04 21.56 3.38
N VAL A 145 3.56 21.20 2.20
CA VAL A 145 3.67 19.84 1.66
C VAL A 145 5.14 19.46 1.45
N LEU A 146 5.94 20.37 0.91
CA LEU A 146 7.37 20.15 0.71
C LEU A 146 8.09 19.94 2.05
N THR A 147 7.68 20.68 3.08
CA THR A 147 8.22 20.54 4.45
C THR A 147 7.81 19.21 5.08
N ASP A 148 6.54 18.82 4.92
CA ASP A 148 6.00 17.57 5.46
C ASP A 148 6.73 16.36 4.84
N PHE A 149 6.94 16.32 3.52
CA PHE A 149 7.70 15.26 2.85
C PHE A 149 9.17 15.15 3.31
N ASN A 150 9.80 16.29 3.61
CA ASN A 150 11.15 16.27 4.18
C ASN A 150 11.15 15.68 5.60
N ASN A 151 10.16 16.04 6.42
CA ASN A 151 10.01 15.52 7.78
C ASN A 151 9.63 14.03 7.82
N TYR A 152 8.92 13.55 6.79
CA TYR A 152 8.56 12.14 6.66
C TYR A 152 9.76 11.23 6.45
N GLU A 153 10.90 11.74 5.97
CA GLU A 153 12.06 10.92 5.64
C GLU A 153 12.54 10.09 6.85
N GLU A 154 12.76 10.76 7.98
CA GLU A 154 13.25 10.09 9.20
C GLU A 154 12.21 9.11 9.75
N THR A 155 10.94 9.53 9.75
CA THR A 155 9.84 8.71 10.27
C THR A 155 9.67 7.44 9.42
N ALA A 156 9.62 7.59 8.10
CA ALA A 156 9.49 6.47 7.17
C ALA A 156 10.68 5.51 7.26
N LEU A 157 11.90 6.03 7.38
CA LEU A 157 13.10 5.20 7.57
C LEU A 157 13.04 4.38 8.86
N ASN A 158 12.61 4.99 9.96
CA ASN A 158 12.48 4.31 11.24
C ASN A 158 11.40 3.23 11.20
N GLU A 159 10.26 3.51 10.58
CA GLU A 159 9.19 2.52 10.39
C GLU A 159 9.64 1.34 9.51
N ALA A 160 10.30 1.62 8.39
CA ALA A 160 10.83 0.57 7.51
C ALA A 160 11.90 -0.29 8.21
N LYS A 161 12.80 0.32 9.00
CA LYS A 161 13.79 -0.44 9.79
C LYS A 161 13.12 -1.32 10.85
N ASN A 162 12.11 -0.81 11.53
CA ASN A 162 11.39 -1.55 12.55
C ASN A 162 10.60 -2.73 11.97
N SER A 163 10.05 -2.58 10.76
CA SER A 163 9.34 -3.66 10.08
C SER A 163 10.27 -4.76 9.53
N ILE A 164 11.51 -4.41 9.19
CA ILE A 164 12.53 -5.35 8.67
C ILE A 164 13.21 -6.17 9.77
N ARG A 165 13.15 -5.73 11.05
CA ARG A 165 13.82 -6.41 12.18
C ARG A 165 13.43 -7.89 12.37
N THR A 166 12.43 -8.38 11.65
CA THR A 166 11.92 -9.76 11.68
C THR A 166 12.17 -10.60 10.41
N SER A 167 12.76 -10.06 9.32
CA SER A 167 13.09 -10.87 8.12
C SER A 167 14.21 -10.26 7.26
N LEU A 168 15.11 -11.10 6.75
CA LEU A 168 16.25 -10.78 5.88
C LEU A 168 15.83 -10.30 4.48
N GLU A 169 15.45 -9.04 4.31
CA GLU A 169 15.35 -8.38 3.00
C GLU A 169 16.08 -7.03 3.00
N ASN A 170 16.78 -6.73 1.90
CA ASN A 170 17.56 -5.51 1.71
C ASN A 170 16.62 -4.33 1.45
N LEU A 171 16.44 -3.46 2.45
CA LEU A 171 15.89 -2.12 2.23
C LEU A 171 16.72 -1.44 1.14
N LYS A 172 16.08 -0.96 0.07
CA LYS A 172 16.79 -0.16 -0.94
C LYS A 172 17.41 1.04 -0.25
N THR A 173 18.70 1.26 -0.49
CA THR A 173 19.41 2.40 0.06
C THR A 173 18.85 3.69 -0.52
N LYS A 174 18.98 4.78 0.24
CA LYS A 174 18.62 6.13 -0.26
C LYS A 174 19.31 6.43 -1.59
N GLU A 175 20.55 5.99 -1.75
CA GLU A 175 21.33 6.18 -2.96
C GLU A 175 20.74 5.44 -4.17
N GLU A 176 20.41 4.16 -4.02
CA GLU A 176 19.78 3.37 -5.10
C GLU A 176 18.45 4.00 -5.55
N LEU A 177 17.64 4.45 -4.60
CA LEU A 177 16.37 5.11 -4.88
C LEU A 177 16.57 6.46 -5.60
N ASN A 178 17.57 7.23 -5.18
CA ASN A 178 17.91 8.50 -5.81
C ASN A 178 18.37 8.31 -7.26
N ILE A 179 19.27 7.35 -7.51
CA ILE A 179 19.76 7.03 -8.85
C ILE A 179 18.60 6.59 -9.75
N TRP A 180 17.75 5.69 -9.25
CA TRP A 180 16.57 5.24 -9.99
C TRP A 180 15.65 6.41 -10.36
N MET A 181 15.41 7.34 -9.42
CA MET A 181 14.60 8.53 -9.68
C MET A 181 15.21 9.47 -10.70
N GLU A 182 16.53 9.69 -10.66
CA GLU A 182 17.21 10.51 -11.65
C GLU A 182 17.03 9.95 -13.06
N GLN A 183 17.27 8.64 -13.23
CA GLN A 183 17.09 7.96 -14.50
C GLN A 183 15.65 8.07 -15.00
N LYS A 184 14.67 7.84 -14.12
CA LYS A 184 13.23 7.92 -14.47
C LYS A 184 12.81 9.34 -14.85
N TYR A 185 13.29 10.35 -14.13
CA TYR A 185 12.97 11.74 -14.41
C TYR A 185 13.58 12.24 -15.74
N TYR A 186 14.87 11.99 -15.97
CA TYR A 186 15.52 12.43 -17.21
C TYR A 186 15.05 11.66 -18.45
N SER A 187 14.71 10.37 -18.31
CA SER A 187 14.08 9.62 -19.40
C SER A 187 12.70 10.18 -19.75
N ALA A 188 11.88 10.56 -18.75
CA ALA A 188 10.61 11.22 -18.99
C ALA A 188 10.78 12.57 -19.72
N LEU A 189 11.75 13.39 -19.31
CA LEU A 189 12.08 14.66 -19.98
C LEU A 189 12.48 14.46 -21.45
N ASN A 190 13.39 13.51 -21.72
CA ASN A 190 13.86 13.25 -23.07
C ASN A 190 12.73 12.75 -23.98
N LYS A 191 11.91 11.81 -23.49
CA LYS A 191 10.78 11.26 -24.25
C LYS A 191 9.77 12.33 -24.65
N ILE A 192 9.45 13.25 -23.74
CA ILE A 192 8.51 14.35 -24.06
C ILE A 192 9.14 15.29 -25.09
N LYS A 193 10.43 15.60 -24.95
CA LYS A 193 11.14 16.45 -25.91
C LYS A 193 11.17 15.84 -27.31
N GLU A 194 11.47 14.54 -27.42
CA GLU A 194 11.42 13.79 -28.68
C GLU A 194 10.03 13.88 -29.31
N SER A 195 8.97 13.62 -28.53
CA SER A 195 7.58 13.69 -29.02
C SER A 195 7.11 15.08 -29.46
N ASN A 196 7.76 16.16 -28.99
CA ASN A 196 7.43 17.53 -29.42
C ASN A 196 8.19 17.93 -30.70
N ASN A 197 9.21 17.15 -31.12
CA ASN A 197 10.01 17.40 -32.31
C ASN A 197 9.60 16.53 -33.51
N GLU A 198 8.67 15.59 -33.32
CA GLU A 198 7.98 14.80 -34.36
C GLU A 198 6.73 15.54 -34.86
#